data_AF-A0A7W6TQE8-F1
#
_entry.id   AF-A0A7W6TQE8-F1
#
_cell.length_a   1.000
_cell.length_b   1.000
_cell.length_c   1.000
_cell.angle_alpha   90.00
_cell.angle_beta   90.00
_cell.angle_gamma   90.00
#
_symmetry.space_group_name_H-M   'P 1'
#
loop_
_entity.id
_entity.type
_entity.pdbx_description
1 polymer ?
#
loop_
_entity_poly.entity_id
_entity_poly.type
_entity_poly.pdbx_seq_one_letter_code
_entity_poly.pdbx_strand_id
1 'polypeptide(L)'
;MKIDYAEVQSLAPRMIDEYAAAFRSNDANTVLEKYEISANQLRLAHFFAQMLQETGGFKIQKESLWYSPSRLMQVWPRRFPTLEIAQQYAHNEEKLGEYVYGHRLGNDSPGDGFKYRGRGLLQMTGRSAYAKYGRDLGIDLEANPELAYHRDHCLEIAAAEWNASGYHGKSCNQLADADDIVGVTYAINGGQTGIEDRRFWLRKTKGVWSDRPAPDAVREQLASRASANLELIADTSTAFAVQQADGLAMDAVAPAGFGARAASIALGEWRRFGEQTYDIRGHAINVGHKEGETPYWQYVGEYWKYGVNNDTLTGRDHSVPWSAAFISWVMRRAGAGSRFHYSPQHSIYIFRAIKDLLQGKPDAGFYCYQLREWKPQVGDLVCWARRDGIDYQHQNGGDYPGHCDVVIEVGADQIEIVGGNVGDSVTKRPLRLNDAGFLEATNQGGENLFGIMRCRL
;
A
#
# COMPACT_ATOMS: atom_id res chain seq x y z
N MET A 1 -13.22 14.45 -20.29
CA MET A 1 -13.91 13.16 -20.03
C MET A 1 -15.07 13.42 -19.08
N LYS A 2 -16.16 12.65 -19.14
CA LYS A 2 -17.24 12.75 -18.16
C LYS A 2 -17.23 11.55 -17.22
N ILE A 3 -17.54 11.79 -15.95
CA ILE A 3 -17.78 10.75 -14.95
C ILE A 3 -19.28 10.43 -14.87
N ASP A 4 -19.57 9.16 -14.58
CA ASP A 4 -20.89 8.72 -14.14
C ASP A 4 -20.92 8.63 -12.61
N TYR A 5 -22.05 8.97 -12.00
CA TYR A 5 -22.29 8.75 -10.58
C TYR A 5 -22.10 7.28 -10.19
N ALA A 6 -22.49 6.33 -11.05
CA ALA A 6 -22.29 4.90 -10.79
C ALA A 6 -20.81 4.53 -10.63
N GLU A 7 -19.92 5.16 -11.41
CA GLU A 7 -18.47 4.99 -11.31
C GLU A 7 -17.98 5.49 -9.94
N VAL A 8 -18.42 6.67 -9.50
CA VAL A 8 -18.07 7.22 -8.18
C VAL A 8 -18.63 6.35 -7.04
N GLN A 9 -19.88 5.89 -7.15
CA GLN A 9 -20.51 5.03 -6.17
C GLN A 9 -19.78 3.68 -6.04
N SER A 10 -19.24 3.13 -7.13
CA SER A 10 -18.45 1.90 -7.10
C SER A 10 -17.18 2.02 -6.24
N LEU A 11 -16.59 3.22 -6.17
CA LEU A 11 -15.41 3.50 -5.36
C LEU A 11 -15.74 3.64 -3.86
N ALA A 12 -16.93 4.17 -3.57
CA ALA A 12 -17.42 4.45 -2.22
C ALA A 12 -18.90 4.04 -2.07
N PRO A 13 -19.21 2.74 -1.90
CA PRO A 13 -20.60 2.26 -1.84
C PRO A 13 -21.35 2.71 -0.58
N ARG A 14 -20.61 3.18 0.44
CA ARG A 14 -21.13 3.68 1.72
C ARG A 14 -20.97 5.20 1.87
N MET A 15 -20.87 5.92 0.76
CA MET A 15 -20.82 7.39 0.76
C MET A 15 -22.10 7.98 1.37
N ILE A 16 -21.95 9.07 2.10
CA ILE A 16 -23.09 9.78 2.71
C ILE A 16 -23.91 10.52 1.64
N ASP A 17 -25.17 10.77 1.95
CA ASP A 17 -26.12 11.38 1.01
C ASP A 17 -25.68 12.75 0.51
N GLU A 18 -25.01 13.56 1.34
CA GLU A 18 -24.55 14.89 0.94
C GLU A 18 -23.56 14.82 -0.24
N TYR A 19 -22.56 13.94 -0.15
CA TYR A 19 -21.60 13.74 -1.23
C TYR A 19 -22.21 12.98 -2.40
N ALA A 20 -23.11 12.03 -2.14
CA ALA A 20 -23.84 11.35 -3.21
C ALA A 20 -24.63 12.34 -4.06
N ALA A 21 -25.31 13.30 -3.43
CA ALA A 21 -26.05 14.34 -4.12
C ALA A 21 -25.13 15.25 -4.93
N ALA A 22 -23.96 15.63 -4.39
CA ALA A 22 -22.97 16.43 -5.11
C ALA A 22 -22.51 15.76 -6.42
N PHE A 23 -22.30 14.44 -6.42
CA PHE A 23 -21.86 13.70 -7.60
C PHE A 23 -22.99 13.29 -8.56
N ARG A 24 -24.25 13.32 -8.11
CA ARG A 24 -25.43 13.10 -8.99
C ARG A 24 -25.82 14.35 -9.76
N SER A 25 -25.39 15.54 -9.33
CA SER A 25 -25.72 16.78 -10.03
C SER A 25 -25.07 16.82 -11.41
N ASN A 26 -25.74 17.45 -12.37
CA ASN A 26 -25.15 17.69 -13.69
C ASN A 26 -23.91 18.61 -13.60
N ASP A 27 -23.75 19.34 -12.50
CA ASP A 27 -22.68 20.31 -12.29
C ASP A 27 -21.34 19.64 -11.97
N ALA A 28 -21.33 18.38 -11.50
CA ALA A 28 -20.08 17.70 -11.17
C ALA A 28 -19.12 17.62 -12.36
N ASN A 29 -19.63 17.27 -13.55
CA ASN A 29 -18.82 17.22 -14.76
C ASN A 29 -18.38 18.61 -15.22
N THR A 30 -19.24 19.63 -15.08
CA THR A 30 -18.93 21.02 -15.40
C THR A 30 -17.79 21.55 -14.54
N VAL A 31 -17.81 21.27 -13.24
CA VAL A 31 -16.72 21.63 -12.31
C VAL A 31 -15.42 20.94 -12.71
N LEU A 32 -15.44 19.62 -12.94
CA LEU A 32 -14.23 18.89 -13.31
C LEU A 32 -13.62 19.36 -14.64
N GLU A 33 -14.47 19.79 -15.58
CA GLU A 33 -14.03 20.38 -16.85
C GLU A 33 -13.45 21.80 -16.67
N LYS A 34 -14.11 22.66 -15.88
CA LYS A 34 -13.65 24.02 -15.56
C LYS A 34 -12.21 24.08 -15.03
N TYR A 35 -11.81 23.10 -14.23
CA TYR A 35 -10.46 23.02 -13.64
C TYR A 35 -9.52 22.05 -14.37
N GLU A 36 -9.91 21.60 -15.57
CA GLU A 36 -9.16 20.63 -16.40
C GLU A 36 -8.80 19.32 -15.68
N ILE A 37 -9.53 18.96 -14.62
CA ILE A 37 -9.33 17.73 -13.86
C ILE A 37 -9.79 16.52 -14.67
N SER A 38 -10.86 16.70 -15.45
CA SER A 38 -11.36 15.65 -16.35
C SER A 38 -10.68 15.64 -17.73
N ALA A 39 -9.64 16.44 -17.95
CA ALA A 39 -8.93 16.51 -19.22
C ALA A 39 -8.29 15.17 -19.60
N ASN A 40 -7.83 14.39 -18.62
CA ASN A 40 -7.38 13.03 -18.81
C ASN A 40 -7.69 12.14 -17.59
N GLN A 41 -7.48 10.84 -17.78
CA GLN A 41 -7.81 9.81 -16.79
C GLN A 41 -6.93 9.86 -15.54
N LEU A 42 -5.67 10.27 -15.66
CA LEU A 42 -4.75 10.34 -14.53
C LEU A 42 -5.11 11.49 -13.60
N ARG A 43 -5.36 12.70 -14.13
CA ARG A 43 -5.83 13.84 -13.34
C ARG A 43 -7.07 13.49 -12.53
N LEU A 44 -8.07 12.91 -13.20
CA LEU A 44 -9.30 12.47 -12.56
C LEU A 44 -9.03 11.43 -11.47
N ALA A 45 -8.21 10.42 -11.77
CA ALA A 45 -7.89 9.36 -10.82
C ALA A 45 -7.16 9.87 -9.58
N HIS A 46 -6.18 10.77 -9.74
CA HIS A 46 -5.46 11.38 -8.63
C HIS A 46 -6.34 12.31 -7.80
N PHE A 47 -7.15 13.16 -8.42
CA PHE A 47 -8.06 14.07 -7.72
C PHE A 47 -9.02 13.30 -6.81
N PHE A 48 -9.71 12.29 -7.36
CA PHE A 48 -10.61 11.45 -6.58
C PHE A 48 -9.88 10.64 -5.51
N ALA A 49 -8.64 10.22 -5.75
CA ALA A 49 -7.86 9.48 -4.75
C ALA A 49 -7.57 10.34 -3.52
N GLN A 50 -7.25 11.62 -3.71
CA GLN A 50 -7.07 12.55 -2.60
C GLN A 50 -8.39 12.75 -1.86
N MET A 51 -9.49 13.02 -2.55
CA MET A 51 -10.77 13.23 -1.88
C MET A 51 -11.25 12.00 -1.10
N LEU A 52 -11.06 10.81 -1.66
CA LEU A 52 -11.38 9.55 -0.98
C LEU A 52 -10.54 9.36 0.28
N GLN A 53 -9.27 9.78 0.28
CA GLN A 53 -8.47 9.73 1.49
C GLN A 53 -8.98 10.70 2.55
N GLU A 54 -9.13 11.98 2.18
CA GLU A 54 -9.47 13.07 3.09
C GLU A 54 -10.82 12.88 3.78
N THR A 55 -11.72 12.14 3.14
CA THR A 55 -13.08 11.91 3.63
C THR A 55 -13.32 10.50 4.15
N GLY A 56 -12.28 9.66 4.23
CA GLY A 56 -12.40 8.26 4.62
C GLY A 56 -13.35 7.46 3.71
N GLY A 57 -13.31 7.71 2.41
CA GLY A 57 -14.21 7.14 1.41
C GLY A 57 -15.57 7.83 1.37
N PHE A 58 -15.57 9.16 1.38
CA PHE A 58 -16.77 10.01 1.33
C PHE A 58 -17.76 9.78 2.49
N LYS A 59 -17.22 9.55 3.69
CA LYS A 59 -18.02 9.39 4.92
C LYS A 59 -17.87 10.54 5.91
N ILE A 60 -16.83 11.34 5.74
CA ILE A 60 -16.43 12.38 6.69
C ILE A 60 -16.55 13.75 6.01
N GLN A 61 -17.29 14.66 6.66
CA GLN A 61 -17.52 16.04 6.18
C GLN A 61 -16.63 17.07 6.86
N LYS A 62 -16.19 16.76 8.07
CA LYS A 62 -15.42 17.63 8.93
C LYS A 62 -14.50 16.80 9.80
N GLU A 63 -13.32 17.34 10.11
CA GLU A 63 -12.48 16.71 11.13
C GLU A 63 -13.24 16.66 12.47
N SER A 64 -13.01 15.58 13.22
CA SER A 64 -13.41 15.54 14.62
C SER A 64 -12.22 15.95 15.47
N LEU A 65 -12.48 16.81 16.44
CA LEU A 65 -11.53 17.26 17.45
C LEU A 65 -11.89 16.63 18.81
N TRP A 66 -12.68 15.55 18.80
CA TRP A 66 -13.07 14.80 19.98
C TRP A 66 -12.08 13.66 20.23
N TYR A 67 -11.03 13.96 20.99
CA TYR A 67 -9.97 13.00 21.29
C TYR A 67 -9.92 12.64 22.77
N SER A 68 -9.55 11.39 23.05
CA SER A 68 -9.12 10.98 24.39
C SER A 68 -7.75 11.59 24.72
N PRO A 69 -7.38 11.71 26.01
CA PRO A 69 -6.06 12.22 26.39
C PRO A 69 -4.92 11.40 25.77
N SER A 70 -5.04 10.06 25.78
CA SER A 70 -4.03 9.18 25.19
C SER A 70 -3.89 9.38 23.67
N ARG A 71 -4.99 9.63 22.96
CA ARG A 71 -4.95 9.86 21.53
C ARG A 71 -4.36 11.22 21.18
N LEU A 72 -4.63 12.26 21.97
CA LEU A 72 -3.99 13.58 21.81
C LEU A 72 -2.46 13.47 21.87
N MET A 73 -1.93 12.70 22.82
CA MET A 73 -0.49 12.46 22.96
C MET A 73 0.12 11.73 21.75
N GLN A 74 -0.66 10.89 21.07
CA GLN A 74 -0.21 10.20 19.85
C GLN A 74 -0.27 11.09 18.61
N VAL A 75 -1.32 11.91 18.48
CA VAL A 75 -1.56 12.74 17.29
C VAL A 75 -0.70 14.00 17.31
N TRP A 76 -0.51 14.62 18.49
CA TRP A 76 0.36 15.78 18.65
C TRP A 76 1.31 15.63 19.86
N PRO A 77 2.29 14.70 19.81
CA PRO A 77 3.19 14.40 20.93
C PRO A 77 3.98 15.62 21.42
N ARG A 78 4.29 16.57 20.52
CA ARG A 78 4.98 17.82 20.89
C ARG A 78 4.08 18.80 21.64
N ARG A 79 2.76 18.79 21.39
CA ARG A 79 1.79 19.67 22.05
C ARG A 79 1.23 19.05 23.32
N PHE A 80 1.14 17.72 23.35
CA PHE A 80 0.65 16.92 24.48
C PHE A 80 1.71 15.90 24.92
N PRO A 81 2.81 16.35 25.53
CA PRO A 81 3.87 15.43 25.97
C PRO A 81 3.49 14.64 27.22
N THR A 82 2.48 15.09 27.98
CA THR A 82 2.03 14.46 29.22
C THR A 82 0.52 14.27 29.24
N LEU A 83 0.07 13.29 30.03
CA LEU A 83 -1.35 13.03 30.25
C LEU A 83 -2.05 14.23 30.90
N GLU A 84 -1.36 14.92 31.80
CA GLU A 84 -1.87 16.12 32.48
C GLU A 84 -2.22 17.23 31.49
N ILE A 85 -1.33 17.54 30.55
CA ILE A 85 -1.61 18.54 29.52
C ILE A 85 -2.74 18.04 28.60
N ALA A 86 -2.71 16.77 28.19
CA ALA A 86 -3.73 16.21 27.30
C ALA A 86 -5.15 16.24 27.91
N GLN A 87 -5.29 15.95 29.21
CA GLN A 87 -6.57 15.99 29.92
C GLN A 87 -7.24 17.37 29.88
N GLN A 88 -6.48 18.45 29.76
CA GLN A 88 -7.03 19.80 29.70
C GLN A 88 -7.80 20.08 28.39
N TYR A 89 -7.56 19.32 27.33
CA TYR A 89 -8.12 19.54 25.98
C TYR A 89 -8.92 18.35 25.45
N ALA A 90 -8.81 17.18 26.09
CA ALA A 90 -9.55 15.99 25.69
C ALA A 90 -11.07 16.22 25.79
N HIS A 91 -11.82 15.57 24.88
CA HIS A 91 -13.29 15.62 24.87
C HIS A 91 -13.86 17.06 24.85
N ASN A 92 -13.12 18.00 24.25
CA ASN A 92 -13.56 19.39 24.08
C ASN A 92 -13.06 19.92 22.72
N GLU A 93 -13.91 19.79 21.69
CA GLU A 93 -13.52 20.11 20.32
C GLU A 93 -13.20 21.59 20.12
N GLU A 94 -13.95 22.49 20.78
CA GLU A 94 -13.74 23.94 20.67
C GLU A 94 -12.39 24.35 21.25
N LYS A 95 -12.12 23.89 22.48
CA LYS A 95 -10.87 24.19 23.17
C LYS A 95 -9.67 23.57 22.46
N LEU A 96 -9.82 22.36 21.93
CA LEU A 96 -8.76 21.72 21.16
C LEU A 96 -8.52 22.42 19.82
N GLY A 97 -9.58 22.78 19.10
CA GLY A 97 -9.50 23.49 17.83
C GLY A 97 -8.80 24.83 17.98
N GLU A 98 -9.15 25.59 19.01
CA GLU A 98 -8.48 26.84 19.34
C GLU A 98 -7.00 26.62 19.67
N TYR A 99 -6.68 25.58 20.44
CA TYR A 99 -5.29 25.29 20.81
C TYR A 99 -4.41 24.83 19.63
N VAL A 100 -4.96 24.08 18.69
CA VAL A 100 -4.22 23.52 17.54
C VAL A 100 -4.11 24.53 16.39
N TYR A 101 -5.18 25.29 16.14
CA TYR A 101 -5.35 26.15 14.96
C TYR A 101 -5.44 27.64 15.25
N GLY A 102 -5.63 28.09 16.49
CA GLY A 102 -5.63 29.51 16.84
C GLY A 102 -4.31 30.20 16.48
N HIS A 103 -4.41 31.45 16.03
CA HIS A 103 -3.30 32.27 15.53
C HIS A 103 -2.51 31.67 14.35
N ARG A 104 -3.13 30.73 13.62
CA ARG A 104 -2.55 30.08 12.44
C ARG A 104 -3.55 30.17 11.30
N LEU A 105 -3.07 30.17 10.06
CA LEU A 105 -3.93 30.12 8.87
C LEU A 105 -5.02 31.23 8.83
N GLY A 106 -4.69 32.41 9.37
CA GLY A 106 -5.59 33.56 9.48
C GLY A 106 -6.61 33.50 10.61
N ASN A 107 -6.52 32.52 11.52
CA ASN A 107 -7.39 32.40 12.69
C ASN A 107 -6.97 33.40 13.79
N ASP A 108 -7.21 34.68 13.57
CA ASP A 108 -6.73 35.76 14.45
C ASP A 108 -7.76 36.19 15.50
N SER A 109 -9.02 35.78 15.37
CA SER A 109 -10.08 36.05 16.35
C SER A 109 -10.32 34.86 17.28
N PRO A 110 -10.69 35.07 18.56
CA PRO A 110 -11.04 33.99 19.47
C PRO A 110 -12.12 33.07 18.89
N GLY A 111 -11.87 31.75 18.91
CA GLY A 111 -12.80 30.74 18.40
C GLY A 111 -12.64 30.42 16.92
N ASP A 112 -11.82 31.19 16.18
CA ASP A 112 -11.53 30.93 14.77
C ASP A 112 -10.92 29.53 14.59
N GLY A 113 -10.10 29.06 15.54
CA GLY A 113 -9.43 27.77 15.43
C GLY A 113 -10.40 26.60 15.33
N PHE A 114 -11.52 26.64 16.06
CA PHE A 114 -12.58 25.64 15.92
C PHE A 114 -13.54 25.96 14.77
N LYS A 115 -13.91 27.23 14.61
CA LYS A 115 -14.88 27.66 13.58
C LYS A 115 -14.41 27.25 12.19
N TYR A 116 -13.14 27.47 11.87
CA TYR A 116 -12.52 27.20 10.56
C TYR A 116 -11.69 25.91 10.52
N ARG A 117 -12.06 24.90 11.31
CA ARG A 117 -11.50 23.54 11.23
C ARG A 117 -11.78 22.87 9.87
N GLY A 118 -11.02 21.82 9.56
CA GLY A 118 -11.07 21.04 8.31
C GLY A 118 -12.47 20.59 7.92
N ARG A 119 -12.90 20.95 6.69
CA ARG A 119 -14.18 20.54 6.10
C ARG A 119 -14.08 20.22 4.61
N GLY A 120 -15.05 19.43 4.14
CA GLY A 120 -15.26 19.16 2.72
C GLY A 120 -14.31 18.10 2.15
N LEU A 121 -14.35 17.97 0.82
CA LEU A 121 -13.75 16.86 0.10
C LEU A 121 -12.21 16.86 0.12
N LEU A 122 -11.56 18.01 0.31
CA LEU A 122 -10.10 18.13 0.49
C LEU A 122 -9.70 18.80 1.82
N GLN A 123 -10.56 18.74 2.84
CA GLN A 123 -10.27 19.23 4.21
C GLN A 123 -9.73 20.68 4.29
N MET A 124 -10.45 21.62 3.68
CA MET A 124 -10.15 23.05 3.75
C MET A 124 -10.11 23.53 5.22
N THR A 125 -8.99 24.15 5.63
CA THR A 125 -8.73 24.51 7.03
C THR A 125 -8.16 25.94 7.15
N GLY A 126 -8.64 26.68 8.14
CA GLY A 126 -8.17 28.02 8.51
C GLY A 126 -8.92 29.15 7.81
N ARG A 127 -9.18 30.24 8.53
CA ARG A 127 -9.96 31.39 8.06
C ARG A 127 -9.45 31.97 6.75
N SER A 128 -8.14 32.00 6.53
CA SER A 128 -7.57 32.47 5.25
C SER A 128 -8.07 31.67 4.06
N ALA A 129 -8.20 30.35 4.17
CA ALA A 129 -8.72 29.50 3.10
C ALA A 129 -10.22 29.75 2.89
N TYR A 130 -11.00 29.84 3.97
CA TYR A 130 -12.43 30.16 3.91
C TYR A 130 -12.70 31.51 3.25
N ALA A 131 -11.94 32.55 3.61
CA ALA A 131 -12.05 33.89 3.02
C ALA A 131 -11.63 33.91 1.54
N LYS A 132 -10.57 33.17 1.18
CA LYS A 132 -10.07 33.06 -0.19
C LYS A 132 -11.13 32.39 -1.08
N TYR A 133 -11.51 31.15 -0.79
CA TYR A 133 -12.44 30.41 -1.62
C TYR A 133 -13.85 30.97 -1.58
N GLY A 134 -14.26 31.57 -0.46
CA GLY A 134 -15.54 32.24 -0.37
C GLY A 134 -15.64 33.42 -1.35
N ARG A 135 -14.58 34.22 -1.44
CA ARG A 135 -14.48 35.30 -2.41
C ARG A 135 -14.38 34.80 -3.85
N ASP A 136 -13.48 33.86 -4.11
CA ASP A 136 -13.18 33.38 -5.46
C ASP A 136 -14.39 32.66 -6.10
N LEU A 137 -15.23 32.04 -5.27
CA LEU A 137 -16.40 31.26 -5.71
C LEU A 137 -17.75 31.97 -5.46
N GLY A 138 -17.74 33.12 -4.78
CA GLY A 138 -18.97 33.85 -4.43
C GLY A 138 -19.83 33.14 -3.38
N ILE A 139 -19.20 32.43 -2.44
CA ILE A 139 -19.84 31.67 -1.37
C ILE A 139 -19.51 32.33 -0.02
N ASP A 140 -20.50 32.59 0.83
CA ASP A 140 -20.25 33.21 2.15
C ASP A 140 -19.74 32.18 3.18
N LEU A 141 -18.53 31.68 2.94
CA LEU A 141 -17.85 30.68 3.77
C LEU A 141 -17.38 31.24 5.13
N GLU A 142 -17.16 32.55 5.26
CA GLU A 142 -16.73 33.14 6.54
C GLU A 142 -17.88 33.20 7.55
N ALA A 143 -19.10 33.53 7.10
CA ALA A 143 -20.28 33.46 7.95
C ALA A 143 -20.82 32.03 8.09
N ASN A 144 -20.78 31.22 7.02
CA ASN A 144 -21.41 29.90 6.92
C ASN A 144 -20.37 28.80 6.55
N PRO A 145 -19.44 28.45 7.46
CA PRO A 145 -18.34 27.53 7.15
C PRO A 145 -18.77 26.10 6.82
N GLU A 146 -19.98 25.68 7.19
CA GLU A 146 -20.60 24.40 6.81
C GLU A 146 -20.87 24.26 5.31
N LEU A 147 -21.01 25.38 4.58
CA LEU A 147 -21.16 25.34 3.12
C LEU A 147 -19.97 24.64 2.43
N ALA A 148 -18.80 24.59 3.08
CA ALA A 148 -17.63 23.87 2.58
C ALA A 148 -17.84 22.36 2.34
N TYR A 149 -18.80 21.73 3.03
CA TYR A 149 -19.18 20.33 2.77
C TYR A 149 -20.58 20.17 2.17
N HIS A 150 -21.30 21.27 1.94
CA HIS A 150 -22.63 21.22 1.33
C HIS A 150 -22.55 20.74 -0.12
N ARG A 151 -23.52 19.93 -0.55
CA ARG A 151 -23.53 19.26 -1.85
C ARG A 151 -23.35 20.22 -3.05
N ASP A 152 -23.84 21.44 -2.93
CA ASP A 152 -23.83 22.45 -4.00
C ASP A 152 -22.46 23.12 -4.19
N HIS A 153 -21.55 22.97 -3.22
CA HIS A 153 -20.31 23.74 -3.18
C HIS A 153 -19.06 22.89 -2.99
N CYS A 154 -19.17 21.75 -2.31
CA CYS A 154 -18.01 21.01 -1.82
C CYS A 154 -17.06 20.54 -2.94
N LEU A 155 -17.59 20.17 -4.11
CA LEU A 155 -16.78 19.75 -5.25
C LEU A 155 -16.06 20.92 -5.92
N GLU A 156 -16.73 22.08 -6.06
CA GLU A 156 -16.10 23.26 -6.65
C GLU A 156 -15.00 23.82 -5.75
N ILE A 157 -15.22 23.82 -4.43
CA ILE A 157 -14.19 24.20 -3.45
C ILE A 157 -12.98 23.26 -3.53
N ALA A 158 -13.22 21.95 -3.59
CA ALA A 158 -12.13 20.98 -3.72
C ALA A 158 -11.37 21.12 -5.06
N ALA A 159 -12.07 21.36 -6.16
CA ALA A 159 -11.43 21.57 -7.45
C ALA A 159 -10.62 22.87 -7.50
N ALA A 160 -11.10 23.93 -6.85
CA ALA A 160 -10.36 25.19 -6.68
C ALA A 160 -9.10 25.00 -5.83
N GLU A 161 -9.19 24.24 -4.73
CA GLU A 161 -8.03 23.89 -3.89
C GLU A 161 -7.00 23.07 -4.66
N TRP A 162 -7.45 22.04 -5.40
CA TRP A 162 -6.59 21.24 -6.27
C TRP A 162 -5.85 22.10 -7.30
N ASN A 163 -6.56 23.04 -7.93
CA ASN A 163 -5.98 23.94 -8.93
C ASN A 163 -4.98 24.94 -8.33
N ALA A 164 -5.22 25.40 -7.10
CA ALA A 164 -4.32 26.31 -6.38
C ALA A 164 -3.11 25.59 -5.73
N SER A 165 -3.17 24.26 -5.61
CA SER A 165 -2.14 23.44 -4.99
C SER A 165 -1.03 23.03 -5.96
N GLY A 166 0.18 22.89 -5.44
CA GLY A 166 1.34 22.46 -6.20
C GLY A 166 2.55 22.09 -5.36
N TYR A 167 3.50 21.41 -5.98
CA TYR A 167 4.74 20.98 -5.34
C TYR A 167 5.92 21.12 -6.30
N HIS A 168 7.02 21.70 -5.83
CA HIS A 168 8.22 22.02 -6.64
C HIS A 168 7.91 22.76 -7.94
N GLY A 169 7.05 23.77 -7.87
CA GLY A 169 6.67 24.59 -9.02
C GLY A 169 5.75 23.90 -10.04
N LYS A 170 5.26 22.69 -9.74
CA LYS A 170 4.28 21.98 -10.58
C LYS A 170 2.90 22.02 -9.93
N SER A 171 1.85 22.25 -10.72
CA SER A 171 0.46 22.15 -10.26
C SER A 171 0.06 20.69 -10.00
N CYS A 172 -1.00 20.47 -9.22
CA CYS A 172 -1.55 19.12 -9.03
C CYS A 172 -1.92 18.43 -10.36
N ASN A 173 -2.42 19.17 -11.35
CA ASN A 173 -2.67 18.64 -12.70
C ASN A 173 -1.38 18.12 -13.36
N GLN A 174 -0.29 18.90 -13.34
CA GLN A 174 1.00 18.49 -13.91
C GLN A 174 1.61 17.30 -13.16
N LEU A 175 1.44 17.24 -11.84
CA LEU A 175 1.90 16.12 -11.01
C LEU A 175 1.09 14.85 -11.32
N ALA A 176 -0.23 14.97 -11.47
CA ALA A 176 -1.08 13.86 -11.87
C ALA A 176 -0.81 13.39 -13.30
N ASP A 177 -0.51 14.30 -14.24
CA ASP A 177 -0.09 13.95 -15.62
C ASP A 177 1.18 13.11 -15.63
N ALA A 178 2.10 13.39 -14.70
CA ALA A 178 3.33 12.62 -14.49
C ALA A 178 3.12 11.35 -13.63
N ASP A 179 1.87 11.07 -13.25
CA ASP A 179 1.47 9.99 -12.34
C ASP A 179 2.17 10.03 -10.95
N ASP A 180 2.55 11.24 -10.51
CA ASP A 180 3.33 11.47 -9.30
C ASP A 180 2.45 11.62 -8.06
N ILE A 181 2.03 10.47 -7.50
CA ILE A 181 1.22 10.46 -6.28
C ILE A 181 1.94 11.06 -5.07
N VAL A 182 3.28 11.00 -5.03
CA VAL A 182 4.04 11.59 -3.92
C VAL A 182 3.96 13.10 -4.00
N GLY A 183 4.22 13.67 -5.19
CA GLY A 183 4.11 15.09 -5.44
C GLY A 183 2.69 15.61 -5.21
N VAL A 184 1.66 14.92 -5.72
CA VAL A 184 0.25 15.28 -5.46
C VAL A 184 -0.05 15.27 -3.96
N THR A 185 0.41 14.25 -3.22
CA THR A 185 0.21 14.18 -1.77
C THR A 185 0.91 15.32 -1.03
N TYR A 186 2.13 15.69 -1.41
CA TYR A 186 2.78 16.88 -0.85
C TYR A 186 2.02 18.16 -1.17
N ALA A 187 1.52 18.31 -2.39
CA ALA A 187 0.78 19.49 -2.81
C ALA A 187 -0.50 19.69 -1.97
N ILE A 188 -1.25 18.60 -1.73
CA ILE A 188 -2.52 18.65 -0.99
C ILE A 188 -2.33 18.68 0.54
N ASN A 189 -1.39 17.90 1.08
CA ASN A 189 -1.30 17.67 2.53
C ASN A 189 -0.06 18.32 3.18
N GLY A 190 0.82 18.96 2.40
CA GLY A 190 2.08 19.53 2.89
C GLY A 190 3.09 18.50 3.41
N GLY A 191 2.84 17.20 3.19
CA GLY A 191 3.62 16.08 3.71
C GLY A 191 3.08 14.74 3.23
N GLN A 192 3.76 13.63 3.57
CA GLN A 192 3.37 12.27 3.13
C GLN A 192 2.43 11.54 4.09
N THR A 193 1.81 12.23 5.04
CA THR A 193 0.86 11.59 5.97
C THR A 193 -0.29 10.94 5.19
N GLY A 194 -0.51 9.65 5.43
CA GLY A 194 -1.52 8.85 4.72
C GLY A 194 -1.16 8.48 3.27
N ILE A 195 0.11 8.59 2.85
CA ILE A 195 0.52 8.31 1.45
C ILE A 195 0.12 6.90 0.99
N GLU A 196 0.20 5.89 1.85
CA GLU A 196 -0.16 4.51 1.47
C GLU A 196 -1.65 4.34 1.21
N ASP A 197 -2.50 5.00 2.01
CA ASP A 197 -3.94 5.03 1.75
C ASP A 197 -4.27 5.80 0.46
N ARG A 198 -3.56 6.91 0.19
CA ARG A 198 -3.69 7.68 -1.07
C ARG A 198 -3.27 6.84 -2.27
N ARG A 199 -2.20 6.05 -2.17
CA ARG A 199 -1.81 5.06 -3.19
C ARG A 199 -2.87 3.99 -3.36
N PHE A 200 -3.49 3.51 -2.28
CA PHE A 200 -4.61 2.58 -2.34
C PHE A 200 -5.79 3.17 -3.12
N TRP A 201 -6.21 4.38 -2.79
CA TRP A 201 -7.30 5.06 -3.50
C TRP A 201 -6.96 5.32 -4.96
N LEU A 202 -5.72 5.74 -5.26
CA LEU A 202 -5.27 5.94 -6.64
C LEU A 202 -5.36 4.66 -7.47
N ARG A 203 -5.01 3.50 -6.88
CA ARG A 203 -5.16 2.22 -7.58
C ARG A 203 -6.62 1.92 -7.90
N LYS A 204 -7.56 2.25 -7.00
CA LYS A 204 -8.99 2.05 -7.22
C LYS A 204 -9.53 3.00 -8.30
N THR A 205 -9.23 4.28 -8.21
CA THR A 205 -9.72 5.29 -9.15
C THR A 205 -9.16 5.06 -10.57
N LYS A 206 -7.90 4.65 -10.70
CA LYS A 206 -7.34 4.20 -11.99
C LYS A 206 -8.03 2.96 -12.54
N GLY A 207 -8.41 2.00 -11.70
CA GLY A 207 -9.16 0.83 -12.14
C GLY A 207 -10.54 1.17 -12.71
N VAL A 208 -11.10 2.32 -12.35
CA VAL A 208 -12.37 2.82 -12.89
C VAL A 208 -12.15 3.66 -14.13
N TRP A 209 -11.18 4.59 -14.11
CA TRP A 209 -11.04 5.61 -15.16
C TRP A 209 -9.83 5.47 -16.07
N SER A 210 -8.78 4.73 -15.69
CA SER A 210 -7.53 4.59 -16.46
C SER A 210 -7.39 3.25 -17.20
N ASP A 211 -8.29 2.28 -16.96
CA ASP A 211 -8.33 0.99 -17.68
C ASP A 211 -9.19 1.03 -18.97
N ARG A 212 -9.67 2.22 -19.40
CA ARG A 212 -10.15 2.40 -20.78
C ARG A 212 -8.94 2.68 -21.68
N PRO A 213 -8.71 1.91 -22.76
CA PRO A 213 -7.53 2.07 -23.60
C PRO A 213 -7.44 3.53 -24.11
N ALA A 214 -6.32 4.18 -23.84
CA ALA A 214 -6.03 5.52 -24.35
C ALA A 214 -5.84 5.47 -25.89
N PRO A 215 -6.28 6.50 -26.64
CA PRO A 215 -6.06 6.58 -28.09
C PRO A 215 -4.57 6.58 -28.48
N ASP A 216 -4.29 6.09 -29.69
CA ASP A 216 -3.04 5.57 -30.26
C ASP A 216 -1.70 6.34 -30.10
N ALA A 217 -1.66 7.51 -29.46
CA ALA A 217 -0.45 8.34 -29.37
C ALA A 217 0.67 7.75 -28.49
N VAL A 218 0.36 6.85 -27.55
CA VAL A 218 1.36 6.28 -26.62
C VAL A 218 2.11 5.08 -27.22
N ARG A 219 1.54 4.40 -28.23
CA ARG A 219 2.20 3.25 -28.91
C ARG A 219 3.43 3.66 -29.72
N GLU A 220 3.42 4.86 -30.31
CA GLU A 220 4.50 5.35 -31.17
C GLU A 220 5.76 5.70 -30.37
N GLN A 221 5.60 6.22 -29.15
CA GLN A 221 6.73 6.50 -28.25
C GLN A 221 7.40 5.23 -27.70
N LEU A 222 6.64 4.15 -27.48
CA LEU A 222 7.17 2.89 -26.95
C LEU A 222 7.87 2.04 -28.02
N ALA A 223 7.42 2.09 -29.27
CA ALA A 223 8.08 1.41 -30.38
C ALA A 223 9.49 1.96 -30.65
N SER A 224 9.68 3.28 -30.54
CA SER A 224 11.00 3.92 -30.74
C SER A 224 12.07 3.50 -29.71
N ARG A 225 11.65 3.11 -28.50
CA ARG A 225 12.55 2.65 -27.42
C ARG A 225 12.89 1.17 -27.52
N ALA A 226 12.05 0.36 -28.16
CA ALA A 226 12.33 -1.06 -28.39
C ALA A 226 13.41 -1.27 -29.45
N SER A 227 13.45 -0.42 -30.49
CA SER A 227 14.44 -0.51 -31.57
C SER A 227 15.87 -0.20 -31.10
N ALA A 228 16.04 0.75 -30.17
CA ALA A 228 17.35 1.13 -29.65
C ALA A 228 18.03 0.05 -28.77
N ASN A 229 17.26 -0.89 -28.23
CA ASN A 229 17.78 -1.98 -27.39
C ASN A 229 18.08 -3.28 -28.16
N LEU A 230 17.67 -3.39 -29.43
CA LEU A 230 17.96 -4.55 -30.28
C LEU A 230 19.35 -4.49 -30.94
N GLU A 231 19.89 -3.29 -31.17
CA GLU A 231 21.23 -3.11 -31.74
C GLU A 231 22.36 -3.41 -30.74
N LEU A 232 22.09 -3.38 -29.43
CA LEU A 232 23.10 -3.66 -28.39
C LEU A 232 23.33 -5.16 -28.13
N ILE A 233 22.43 -6.03 -28.63
CA ILE A 233 22.43 -7.49 -28.34
C ILE A 233 23.12 -8.30 -29.47
N ALA A 234 23.34 -7.70 -30.65
CA ALA A 234 23.95 -8.38 -31.78
C ALA A 234 25.48 -8.53 -31.69
N ASP A 235 26.15 -7.82 -30.77
CA ASP A 235 27.62 -7.67 -30.77
C ASP A 235 28.36 -8.56 -29.74
N THR A 236 27.67 -9.48 -29.05
CA THR A 236 28.28 -10.29 -27.96
C THR A 236 28.29 -11.81 -28.18
N SER A 237 27.97 -12.30 -29.38
CA SER A 237 27.85 -13.75 -29.64
C SER A 237 28.87 -14.29 -30.66
N THR A 238 30.16 -14.01 -30.50
CA THR A 238 31.23 -14.75 -31.22
C THR A 238 32.48 -14.99 -30.36
N ALA A 239 32.46 -16.04 -29.54
CA ALA A 239 33.60 -16.69 -28.87
C ALA A 239 33.03 -17.71 -27.86
N PHE A 240 33.36 -18.99 -27.74
CA PHE A 240 34.38 -19.88 -28.29
C PHE A 240 33.87 -21.33 -28.06
N ALA A 241 34.29 -22.27 -28.90
CA ALA A 241 33.91 -23.69 -28.83
C ALA A 241 35.07 -24.58 -28.32
N VAL A 242 34.70 -25.56 -27.49
CA VAL A 242 35.27 -26.94 -27.30
C VAL A 242 36.65 -27.14 -26.63
N GLN A 243 36.65 -27.89 -25.51
CA GLN A 243 37.45 -29.12 -25.35
C GLN A 243 36.97 -30.01 -24.17
N GLN A 244 36.81 -31.31 -24.43
CA GLN A 244 36.60 -32.39 -23.44
C GLN A 244 37.96 -32.96 -22.98
N ALA A 245 38.05 -33.37 -21.70
CA ALA A 245 38.75 -34.58 -21.24
C ALA A 245 38.46 -34.88 -19.75
N ASP A 246 37.94 -36.10 -19.52
CA ASP A 246 38.04 -37.04 -18.38
C ASP A 246 38.32 -36.62 -16.93
N GLY A 247 37.48 -37.16 -16.03
CA GLY A 247 37.98 -37.82 -14.80
C GLY A 247 37.52 -37.28 -13.43
N LEU A 248 36.64 -38.05 -12.79
CA LEU A 248 36.45 -38.22 -11.33
C LEU A 248 35.67 -37.14 -10.54
N ALA A 249 34.39 -37.50 -10.29
CA ALA A 249 33.63 -37.33 -9.05
C ALA A 249 33.76 -36.02 -8.24
N MET A 250 32.75 -35.16 -8.32
CA MET A 250 31.84 -34.84 -7.22
C MET A 250 30.58 -34.18 -7.83
N ASP A 251 29.40 -34.69 -7.48
CA ASP A 251 28.11 -34.15 -7.94
C ASP A 251 27.95 -32.68 -7.55
N ALA A 252 28.06 -31.78 -8.53
CA ALA A 252 27.65 -30.38 -8.41
C ALA A 252 26.38 -30.19 -9.25
N VAL A 253 25.24 -30.35 -8.58
CA VAL A 253 23.88 -30.15 -9.11
C VAL A 253 23.76 -28.76 -9.77
N ALA A 254 23.21 -28.73 -10.99
CA ALA A 254 22.91 -27.51 -11.74
C ALA A 254 22.06 -26.51 -10.91
N PRO A 255 22.20 -25.18 -11.10
CA PRO A 255 21.37 -24.23 -10.36
C PRO A 255 19.91 -24.35 -10.82
N ALA A 256 19.07 -24.90 -9.94
CA ALA A 256 17.64 -25.05 -10.14
C ALA A 256 16.93 -23.68 -10.36
N GLY A 257 15.70 -23.75 -10.91
CA GLY A 257 14.86 -22.59 -11.26
C GLY A 257 14.60 -21.62 -10.11
N PHE A 258 13.90 -20.52 -10.39
CA PHE A 258 13.68 -19.43 -9.41
C PHE A 258 13.22 -19.94 -8.03
N GLY A 259 12.26 -20.86 -7.98
CA GLY A 259 11.72 -21.37 -6.72
C GLY A 259 12.76 -22.02 -5.81
N ALA A 260 13.68 -22.80 -6.37
CA ALA A 260 14.76 -23.42 -5.61
C ALA A 260 15.77 -22.38 -5.08
N ARG A 261 16.03 -21.32 -5.84
CA ARG A 261 16.87 -20.20 -5.35
C ARG A 261 16.18 -19.47 -4.19
N ALA A 262 14.90 -19.15 -4.32
CA ALA A 262 14.13 -18.52 -3.25
C ALA A 262 14.13 -19.36 -1.97
N ALA A 263 13.88 -20.67 -2.10
CA ALA A 263 13.94 -21.60 -0.97
C ALA A 263 15.33 -21.68 -0.34
N SER A 264 16.39 -21.76 -1.16
CA SER A 264 17.79 -21.78 -0.69
C SER A 264 18.16 -20.51 0.07
N ILE A 265 17.73 -19.34 -0.40
CA ILE A 265 17.96 -18.05 0.27
C ILE A 265 17.24 -18.01 1.62
N ALA A 266 15.96 -18.41 1.67
CA ALA A 266 15.19 -18.46 2.92
C ALA A 266 15.82 -19.44 3.93
N LEU A 267 16.23 -20.62 3.48
CA LEU A 267 16.96 -21.60 4.29
C LEU A 267 18.30 -21.05 4.81
N GLY A 268 19.00 -20.26 4.00
CA GLY A 268 20.24 -19.58 4.41
C GLY A 268 20.02 -18.64 5.59
N GLU A 269 18.96 -17.83 5.54
CA GLU A 269 18.62 -16.94 6.65
C GLU A 269 18.10 -17.69 7.88
N TRP A 270 17.34 -18.77 7.68
CA TRP A 270 16.92 -19.65 8.79
C TRP A 270 18.12 -20.23 9.54
N ARG A 271 19.13 -20.74 8.82
CA ARG A 271 20.39 -21.21 9.43
C ARG A 271 21.14 -20.07 10.11
N ARG A 272 21.19 -18.89 9.46
CA ARG A 272 21.84 -17.71 10.03
C ARG A 272 21.24 -17.34 11.38
N PHE A 273 19.91 -17.39 11.50
CA PHE A 273 19.19 -17.10 12.74
C PHE A 273 19.19 -18.26 13.74
N GLY A 274 20.07 -19.25 13.61
CA GLY A 274 20.19 -20.35 14.58
C GLY A 274 19.11 -21.41 14.47
N GLU A 275 18.54 -21.59 13.26
CA GLU A 275 17.66 -22.70 12.92
C GLU A 275 16.35 -22.78 13.74
N GLN A 276 15.76 -21.62 14.11
CA GLN A 276 14.50 -21.60 14.86
C GLN A 276 13.44 -22.46 14.17
N THR A 277 12.91 -23.45 14.88
CA THR A 277 12.02 -24.45 14.30
C THR A 277 10.83 -24.70 15.20
N TYR A 278 9.63 -24.65 14.62
CA TYR A 278 8.39 -25.01 15.31
C TYR A 278 7.90 -26.37 14.85
N ASP A 279 7.27 -27.13 15.74
CA ASP A 279 6.55 -28.35 15.39
C ASP A 279 5.19 -28.03 14.73
N ILE A 280 4.48 -29.09 14.28
CA ILE A 280 3.17 -28.95 13.64
C ILE A 280 2.07 -28.40 14.55
N ARG A 281 2.30 -28.37 15.87
CA ARG A 281 1.38 -27.78 16.85
C ARG A 281 1.73 -26.32 17.15
N GLY A 282 2.77 -25.78 16.51
CA GLY A 282 3.24 -24.41 16.68
C GLY A 282 4.16 -24.22 17.89
N HIS A 283 4.65 -25.28 18.53
CA HIS A 283 5.61 -25.16 19.64
C HIS A 283 7.03 -25.04 19.12
N ALA A 284 7.81 -24.15 19.73
CA ALA A 284 9.24 -24.07 19.45
C ALA A 284 9.96 -25.34 19.93
N ILE A 285 10.53 -26.10 18.99
CA ILE A 285 11.39 -27.26 19.26
C ILE A 285 12.87 -26.91 19.16
N ASN A 286 13.20 -25.83 18.46
CA ASN A 286 14.49 -25.16 18.52
C ASN A 286 14.26 -23.66 18.57
N VAL A 287 14.93 -22.96 19.50
CA VAL A 287 14.84 -21.51 19.65
C VAL A 287 16.11 -20.90 19.09
N GLY A 288 15.97 -20.18 17.98
CA GLY A 288 17.07 -19.47 17.36
C GLY A 288 17.26 -18.07 17.96
N HIS A 289 18.15 -17.30 17.32
CA HIS A 289 18.43 -15.93 17.69
C HIS A 289 17.26 -15.00 17.35
N LYS A 290 17.08 -13.98 18.17
CA LYS A 290 16.02 -12.98 18.04
C LYS A 290 16.51 -11.74 17.31
N GLU A 291 15.58 -11.07 16.64
CA GLU A 291 15.81 -9.85 15.88
C GLU A 291 16.52 -8.74 16.67
N GLY A 292 16.37 -8.68 18.00
CA GLY A 292 17.02 -7.67 18.85
C GLY A 292 18.46 -8.00 19.24
N GLU A 293 18.90 -9.24 19.05
CA GLU A 293 20.27 -9.65 19.35
C GLU A 293 21.25 -9.07 18.32
N THR A 294 22.48 -8.80 18.74
CA THR A 294 23.57 -8.48 17.81
C THR A 294 24.20 -9.78 17.32
N PRO A 295 24.45 -9.96 16.00
CA PRO A 295 24.31 -8.99 14.90
C PRO A 295 22.94 -9.00 14.18
N TYR A 296 21.95 -9.75 14.67
CA TYR A 296 20.71 -10.07 13.95
C TYR A 296 19.84 -8.88 13.58
N TRP A 297 19.77 -7.83 14.41
CA TRP A 297 19.07 -6.60 14.07
C TRP A 297 19.63 -5.95 12.78
N GLN A 298 20.93 -6.13 12.50
CA GLN A 298 21.55 -5.58 11.28
C GLN A 298 21.02 -6.28 10.03
N TYR A 299 20.86 -7.61 10.07
CA TYR A 299 20.26 -8.37 8.97
C TYR A 299 18.80 -7.98 8.75
N VAL A 300 18.06 -7.70 9.83
CA VAL A 300 16.69 -7.16 9.71
C VAL A 300 16.69 -5.79 9.00
N GLY A 301 17.64 -4.92 9.34
CA GLY A 301 17.86 -3.65 8.62
C GLY A 301 18.15 -3.85 7.14
N GLU A 302 18.92 -4.88 6.77
CA GLU A 302 19.16 -5.23 5.36
C GLU A 302 17.89 -5.69 4.63
N TYR A 303 16.97 -6.38 5.31
CA TYR A 303 15.69 -6.76 4.70
C TYR A 303 14.83 -5.54 4.38
N TRP A 304 14.80 -4.55 5.28
CA TRP A 304 14.11 -3.27 5.04
C TRP A 304 14.73 -2.52 3.87
N LYS A 305 16.04 -2.30 3.95
CA LYS A 305 16.82 -1.57 2.96
C LYS A 305 16.73 -2.20 1.58
N TYR A 306 17.13 -3.47 1.46
CA TYR A 306 17.28 -4.10 0.15
C TYR A 306 16.00 -4.80 -0.32
N GLY A 307 15.10 -5.19 0.59
CA GLY A 307 13.84 -5.84 0.22
C GLY A 307 12.78 -4.85 -0.25
N VAL A 308 12.65 -3.71 0.42
CA VAL A 308 11.57 -2.74 0.16
C VAL A 308 12.07 -1.30 -0.01
N ASN A 309 13.39 -1.10 -0.20
CA ASN A 309 14.01 0.22 -0.40
C ASN A 309 13.72 1.18 0.75
N ASN A 310 13.75 0.68 1.99
CA ASN A 310 13.53 1.48 3.18
C ASN A 310 14.79 1.52 4.05
N ASP A 311 15.53 2.63 3.94
CA ASP A 311 16.76 2.87 4.69
C ASP A 311 16.51 3.52 6.07
N THR A 312 15.24 3.81 6.41
CA THR A 312 14.87 4.45 7.68
C THR A 312 14.67 3.44 8.81
N LEU A 313 14.27 2.21 8.48
CA LEU A 313 14.12 1.12 9.42
C LEU A 313 15.43 0.33 9.50
N THR A 314 16.07 0.38 10.67
CA THR A 314 17.43 -0.13 10.88
C THR A 314 17.47 -1.56 11.40
N GLY A 315 16.29 -2.11 11.72
CA GLY A 315 16.12 -3.39 12.40
C GLY A 315 16.12 -3.30 13.92
N ARG A 316 16.38 -2.12 14.49
CA ARG A 316 16.16 -1.81 15.92
C ARG A 316 14.72 -1.40 16.22
N ASP A 317 13.91 -1.26 15.18
CA ASP A 317 12.53 -0.79 15.21
C ASP A 317 11.56 -1.94 15.55
N HIS A 318 11.74 -2.57 16.72
CA HIS A 318 11.05 -3.81 17.13
C HIS A 318 9.51 -3.73 17.17
N SER A 319 8.92 -2.54 17.13
CA SER A 319 7.47 -2.37 17.00
C SER A 319 6.95 -2.54 15.57
N VAL A 320 7.83 -2.67 14.58
CA VAL A 320 7.49 -2.77 13.16
C VAL A 320 7.78 -4.19 12.66
N PRO A 321 6.76 -4.99 12.31
CA PRO A 321 6.98 -6.36 11.85
C PRO A 321 7.68 -6.39 10.50
N TRP A 322 8.78 -7.14 10.40
CA TRP A 322 9.65 -7.17 9.21
C TRP A 322 9.43 -8.37 8.29
N SER A 323 8.44 -9.23 8.59
CA SER A 323 8.18 -10.47 7.84
C SER A 323 7.96 -10.23 6.34
N ALA A 324 7.27 -9.16 5.96
CA ALA A 324 7.02 -8.85 4.54
C ALA A 324 8.25 -8.26 3.83
N ALA A 325 9.07 -7.49 4.56
CA ALA A 325 10.36 -7.02 4.05
C ALA A 325 11.31 -8.19 3.80
N PHE A 326 11.32 -9.19 4.68
CA PHE A 326 12.05 -10.44 4.49
C PHE A 326 11.61 -11.20 3.23
N ILE A 327 10.31 -11.43 3.03
CA ILE A 327 9.82 -12.09 1.80
C ILE A 327 10.21 -11.28 0.56
N SER A 328 10.02 -9.96 0.58
CA SER A 328 10.43 -9.07 -0.51
C SER A 328 11.93 -9.17 -0.80
N TRP A 329 12.76 -9.23 0.24
CA TRP A 329 14.20 -9.42 0.14
C TRP A 329 14.56 -10.78 -0.49
N VAL A 330 13.95 -11.88 -0.03
CA VAL A 330 14.14 -13.22 -0.62
C VAL A 330 13.82 -13.20 -2.12
N MET A 331 12.68 -12.60 -2.50
CA MET A 331 12.25 -12.53 -3.91
C MET A 331 13.19 -11.67 -4.77
N ARG A 332 13.76 -10.58 -4.24
CA ARG A 332 14.78 -9.80 -4.95
C ARG A 332 16.06 -10.61 -5.15
N ARG A 333 16.55 -11.23 -4.09
CA ARG A 333 17.77 -12.05 -4.11
C ARG A 333 17.65 -13.26 -5.04
N ALA A 334 16.45 -13.84 -5.17
CA ALA A 334 16.17 -14.95 -6.08
C ALA A 334 16.08 -14.53 -7.56
N GLY A 335 15.95 -13.22 -7.83
CA GLY A 335 15.92 -12.65 -9.16
C GLY A 335 14.52 -12.41 -9.73
N ALA A 336 13.53 -12.06 -8.90
CA ALA A 336 12.15 -11.88 -9.38
C ALA A 336 11.96 -10.64 -10.28
N GLY A 337 12.91 -9.70 -10.24
CA GLY A 337 12.85 -8.47 -11.03
C GLY A 337 11.53 -7.72 -10.81
N SER A 338 10.94 -7.16 -11.86
CA SER A 338 9.66 -6.46 -11.79
C SER A 338 8.44 -7.39 -11.66
N ARG A 339 8.63 -8.71 -11.67
CA ARG A 339 7.53 -9.70 -11.74
C ARG A 339 6.96 -10.07 -10.36
N PHE A 340 7.48 -9.50 -9.27
CA PHE A 340 6.95 -9.63 -7.91
C PHE A 340 6.54 -8.27 -7.34
N HIS A 341 5.42 -8.23 -6.60
CA HIS A 341 4.86 -7.00 -6.02
C HIS A 341 5.50 -6.65 -4.66
N TYR A 342 6.76 -6.22 -4.64
CA TYR A 342 7.48 -5.89 -3.40
C TYR A 342 6.70 -4.91 -2.51
N SER A 343 6.64 -5.23 -1.21
CA SER A 343 5.86 -4.45 -0.25
C SER A 343 6.34 -4.72 1.19
N PRO A 344 6.32 -3.72 2.08
CA PRO A 344 6.50 -3.92 3.52
C PRO A 344 5.28 -4.56 4.20
N GLN A 345 4.24 -4.94 3.44
CA GLN A 345 3.00 -5.54 3.94
C GLN A 345 2.59 -6.75 3.08
N HIS A 346 2.37 -7.90 3.71
CA HIS A 346 2.02 -9.18 3.03
C HIS A 346 0.75 -9.10 2.20
N SER A 347 -0.31 -8.53 2.78
CA SER A 347 -1.63 -8.42 2.16
C SER A 347 -1.59 -7.73 0.79
N ILE A 348 -0.60 -6.86 0.54
CA ILE A 348 -0.45 -6.18 -0.76
C ILE A 348 -0.07 -7.17 -1.86
N TYR A 349 1.00 -7.95 -1.73
CA TYR A 349 1.35 -8.89 -2.80
C TYR A 349 0.40 -10.08 -2.90
N ILE A 350 -0.21 -10.52 -1.79
CA ILE A 350 -1.26 -11.54 -1.85
C ILE A 350 -2.44 -11.02 -2.68
N PHE A 351 -2.98 -9.85 -2.32
CA PHE A 351 -4.10 -9.23 -3.03
C PHE A 351 -3.76 -8.99 -4.51
N ARG A 352 -2.54 -8.55 -4.82
CA ARG A 352 -2.10 -8.36 -6.21
C ARG A 352 -2.00 -9.67 -6.98
N ALA A 353 -1.48 -10.74 -6.39
CA ALA A 353 -1.38 -12.04 -7.04
C ALA A 353 -2.75 -12.68 -7.28
N ILE A 354 -3.76 -12.44 -6.42
CA ILE A 354 -5.16 -12.81 -6.68
C ILE A 354 -5.68 -12.03 -7.89
N LYS A 355 -5.48 -10.70 -7.91
CA LYS A 355 -5.92 -9.86 -9.05
C LYS A 355 -5.25 -10.26 -10.35
N ASP A 356 -3.96 -10.56 -10.33
CA ASP A 356 -3.21 -10.93 -11.51
C ASP A 356 -3.70 -12.27 -12.09
N LEU A 357 -4.06 -13.23 -11.24
CA LEU A 357 -4.70 -14.48 -11.66
C LEU A 357 -6.06 -14.20 -12.33
N LEU A 358 -6.93 -13.44 -11.66
CA LEU A 358 -8.27 -13.12 -12.16
C LEU A 358 -8.24 -12.33 -13.48
N GLN A 359 -7.21 -11.50 -13.67
CA GLN A 359 -6.99 -10.72 -14.88
C GLN A 359 -6.20 -11.49 -15.95
N GLY A 360 -5.71 -12.70 -15.64
CA GLY A 360 -4.89 -13.49 -16.56
C GLY A 360 -3.59 -12.83 -16.99
N LYS A 361 -2.93 -12.06 -16.10
CA LYS A 361 -1.72 -11.30 -16.46
C LYS A 361 -0.54 -12.22 -16.81
N PRO A 362 -0.12 -12.30 -18.08
CA PRO A 362 0.85 -13.29 -18.52
C PRO A 362 2.20 -13.14 -17.81
N ASP A 363 2.62 -11.89 -17.57
CA ASP A 363 3.94 -11.58 -17.01
C ASP A 363 4.01 -11.62 -15.47
N ALA A 364 2.87 -11.84 -14.78
CA ALA A 364 2.87 -11.94 -13.33
C ALA A 364 3.74 -13.11 -12.87
N GLY A 365 4.72 -12.83 -12.00
CA GLY A 365 5.61 -13.85 -11.45
C GLY A 365 4.92 -14.76 -10.45
N PHE A 366 3.79 -14.33 -9.90
CA PHE A 366 3.00 -15.11 -8.95
C PHE A 366 1.50 -14.98 -9.20
N TYR A 367 0.79 -16.09 -9.03
CA TYR A 367 -0.67 -16.13 -8.96
C TYR A 367 -1.08 -16.70 -7.62
N CYS A 368 -2.05 -16.09 -6.95
CA CYS A 368 -2.60 -16.64 -5.72
C CYS A 368 -3.82 -17.49 -6.05
N TYR A 369 -3.85 -18.72 -5.55
CA TYR A 369 -4.95 -19.67 -5.68
C TYR A 369 -5.62 -19.91 -4.33
N GLN A 370 -6.88 -20.33 -4.35
CA GLN A 370 -7.51 -20.87 -3.16
C GLN A 370 -6.82 -22.16 -2.75
N LEU A 371 -6.93 -22.49 -1.47
CA LEU A 371 -6.55 -23.80 -0.99
C LEU A 371 -7.31 -24.87 -1.80
N ARG A 372 -6.65 -25.99 -2.10
CA ARG A 372 -7.15 -27.09 -2.95
C ARG A 372 -7.25 -26.81 -4.45
N GLU A 373 -6.87 -25.63 -4.93
CA GLU A 373 -6.75 -25.36 -6.38
C GLU A 373 -5.32 -25.56 -6.91
N TRP A 374 -4.32 -25.49 -6.02
CA TRP A 374 -2.90 -25.66 -6.37
C TRP A 374 -2.17 -26.51 -5.33
N LYS A 375 -1.41 -27.50 -5.79
CA LYS A 375 -0.53 -28.30 -4.93
C LYS A 375 0.77 -27.53 -4.70
N PRO A 376 1.21 -27.37 -3.44
CA PRO A 376 2.42 -26.59 -3.15
C PRO A 376 3.65 -27.11 -3.88
N GLN A 377 4.49 -26.19 -4.33
CA GLN A 377 5.80 -26.46 -4.90
C GLN A 377 6.85 -25.61 -4.18
N VAL A 378 8.11 -26.07 -4.21
CA VAL A 378 9.24 -25.30 -3.68
C VAL A 378 9.32 -23.93 -4.36
N GLY A 379 9.34 -22.87 -3.54
CA GLY A 379 9.34 -21.48 -3.98
C GLY A 379 7.97 -20.80 -4.01
N ASP A 380 6.88 -21.54 -3.80
CA ASP A 380 5.55 -20.95 -3.59
C ASP A 380 5.52 -20.18 -2.25
N LEU A 381 4.54 -19.29 -2.08
CA LEU A 381 4.27 -18.64 -0.80
C LEU A 381 2.93 -19.10 -0.24
N VAL A 382 2.90 -19.51 1.03
CA VAL A 382 1.63 -19.75 1.74
C VAL A 382 1.11 -18.43 2.32
N CYS A 383 -0.21 -18.23 2.37
CA CYS A 383 -0.83 -16.94 2.69
C CYS A 383 -1.73 -17.05 3.92
N TRP A 384 -1.43 -16.23 4.92
CA TRP A 384 -2.10 -16.21 6.20
C TRP A 384 -2.76 -14.88 6.49
N ALA A 385 -3.91 -14.90 7.15
CA ALA A 385 -4.57 -13.73 7.71
C ALA A 385 -4.49 -13.74 9.24
N ARG A 386 -4.13 -12.60 9.83
CA ARG A 386 -4.09 -12.37 11.29
C ARG A 386 -5.27 -11.51 11.75
N ARG A 387 -6.39 -11.57 11.01
CA ARG A 387 -7.63 -10.84 11.28
C ARG A 387 -8.80 -11.72 10.88
N ASP A 388 -9.80 -11.80 11.75
CA ASP A 388 -11.04 -12.52 11.47
C ASP A 388 -11.80 -11.90 10.28
N GLY A 389 -12.48 -12.76 9.53
CA GLY A 389 -13.25 -12.36 8.34
C GLY A 389 -12.41 -12.06 7.09
N ILE A 390 -11.08 -12.27 7.16
CA ILE A 390 -10.23 -12.26 5.97
C ILE A 390 -10.05 -13.69 5.47
N ASP A 391 -10.41 -13.90 4.21
CA ASP A 391 -10.20 -15.13 3.45
C ASP A 391 -9.85 -14.78 2.00
N TYR A 392 -9.66 -15.78 1.15
CA TYR A 392 -9.30 -15.57 -0.26
C TYR A 392 -10.25 -14.61 -1.01
N GLN A 393 -11.55 -14.66 -0.74
CA GLN A 393 -12.56 -13.80 -1.38
C GLN A 393 -12.65 -12.43 -0.70
N HIS A 394 -12.42 -12.36 0.61
CA HIS A 394 -12.58 -11.19 1.45
C HIS A 394 -11.24 -10.58 1.87
N GLN A 395 -10.55 -9.97 0.91
CA GLN A 395 -9.18 -9.47 1.10
C GLN A 395 -9.08 -8.04 1.65
N ASN A 396 -10.20 -7.38 2.00
CA ASN A 396 -10.25 -5.97 2.42
C ASN A 396 -9.40 -5.02 1.53
N GLY A 397 -9.38 -5.25 0.21
CA GLY A 397 -8.57 -4.47 -0.73
C GLY A 397 -7.03 -4.59 -0.54
N GLY A 398 -6.57 -5.60 0.19
CA GLY A 398 -5.16 -5.78 0.55
C GLY A 398 -4.75 -5.05 1.82
N ASP A 399 -5.67 -4.59 2.65
CA ASP A 399 -5.37 -3.96 3.96
C ASP A 399 -5.81 -4.85 5.13
N TYR A 400 -4.92 -5.77 5.52
CA TYR A 400 -5.10 -6.57 6.72
C TYR A 400 -3.74 -7.04 7.22
N PRO A 401 -3.59 -7.30 8.53
CA PRO A 401 -2.40 -7.95 9.04
C PRO A 401 -2.37 -9.37 8.46
N GLY A 402 -1.38 -9.65 7.62
CA GLY A 402 -1.19 -10.95 6.98
C GLY A 402 0.23 -11.44 7.18
N HIS A 403 0.47 -12.67 6.75
CA HIS A 403 1.79 -13.29 6.78
C HIS A 403 1.97 -14.20 5.57
N CYS A 404 3.22 -14.40 5.16
CA CYS A 404 3.61 -15.36 4.15
C CYS A 404 4.91 -16.04 4.55
N ASP A 405 5.01 -17.31 4.19
CA ASP A 405 6.21 -18.13 4.32
C ASP A 405 6.53 -18.76 2.96
N VAL A 406 7.82 -18.95 2.67
CA VAL A 406 8.32 -19.61 1.47
C VAL A 406 8.26 -21.12 1.66
N VAL A 407 7.66 -21.85 0.72
CA VAL A 407 7.73 -23.32 0.67
C VAL A 407 9.15 -23.73 0.29
N ILE A 408 9.83 -24.43 1.19
CA ILE A 408 11.22 -24.86 1.01
C ILE A 408 11.36 -26.34 0.66
N GLU A 409 10.38 -27.15 1.05
CA GLU A 409 10.35 -28.59 0.82
C GLU A 409 8.91 -29.08 0.72
N VAL A 410 8.67 -30.09 -0.12
CA VAL A 410 7.36 -30.75 -0.26
C VAL A 410 7.55 -32.23 -0.02
N GLY A 411 7.02 -32.72 1.10
CA GLY A 411 6.97 -34.13 1.46
C GLY A 411 5.68 -34.81 0.99
N ALA A 412 5.47 -36.04 1.45
CA ALA A 412 4.30 -36.83 1.08
C ALA A 412 2.99 -36.31 1.72
N ASP A 413 3.04 -35.94 2.99
CA ASP A 413 1.89 -35.55 3.83
C ASP A 413 2.05 -34.16 4.47
N GLN A 414 3.17 -33.48 4.24
CA GLN A 414 3.41 -32.12 4.72
C GLN A 414 4.40 -31.36 3.83
N ILE A 415 4.40 -30.03 3.98
CA ILE A 415 5.44 -29.14 3.44
C ILE A 415 6.22 -28.50 4.59
N GLU A 416 7.46 -28.12 4.31
CA GLU A 416 8.24 -27.25 5.19
C GLU A 416 8.22 -25.83 4.62
N ILE A 417 7.99 -24.85 5.49
CA ILE A 417 7.91 -23.43 5.13
C ILE A 417 8.84 -22.60 6.00
N VAL A 418 9.38 -21.51 5.46
CA VAL A 418 10.24 -20.56 6.17
C VAL A 418 9.73 -19.13 6.02
N GLY A 419 9.59 -18.42 7.14
CA GLY A 419 9.22 -17.01 7.16
C GLY A 419 9.99 -16.20 8.19
N GLY A 420 10.04 -14.88 7.98
CA GLY A 420 10.65 -13.93 8.90
C GLY A 420 9.67 -13.45 9.97
N ASN A 421 10.19 -12.93 11.08
CA ASN A 421 9.43 -12.36 12.21
C ASN A 421 8.30 -13.26 12.73
N VAL A 422 8.53 -14.58 12.73
CA VAL A 422 7.72 -15.55 13.48
C VAL A 422 8.49 -15.83 14.77
N GLY A 423 7.89 -15.51 15.92
CA GLY A 423 8.60 -15.55 17.21
C GLY A 423 9.89 -14.73 17.20
N ASP A 424 9.84 -13.55 16.56
CA ASP A 424 10.94 -12.58 16.46
C ASP A 424 12.22 -13.13 15.81
N SER A 425 12.11 -14.13 14.94
CA SER A 425 13.23 -14.78 14.25
C SER A 425 12.86 -15.19 12.81
N VAL A 426 13.81 -15.76 12.07
CA VAL A 426 13.54 -16.51 10.83
C VAL A 426 13.22 -17.95 11.23
N THR A 427 11.99 -18.39 11.01
CA THR A 427 11.47 -19.66 11.56
C THR A 427 11.07 -20.61 10.45
N LYS A 428 11.48 -21.88 10.60
CA LYS A 428 10.95 -23.00 9.84
C LYS A 428 9.79 -23.65 10.59
N ARG A 429 8.71 -23.97 9.89
CA ARG A 429 7.57 -24.71 10.45
C ARG A 429 6.93 -25.62 9.39
N PRO A 430 6.32 -26.76 9.78
CA PRO A 430 5.63 -27.63 8.85
C PRO A 430 4.15 -27.23 8.65
N LEU A 431 3.58 -27.56 7.50
CA LEU A 431 2.13 -27.56 7.25
C LEU A 431 1.67 -28.89 6.66
N ARG A 432 0.58 -29.45 7.20
CA ARG A 432 0.00 -30.69 6.68
C ARG A 432 -0.62 -30.49 5.31
N LEU A 433 -0.43 -31.50 4.47
CA LEU A 433 -1.19 -31.73 3.26
C LEU A 433 -2.28 -32.76 3.55
N ASN A 434 -3.39 -32.68 2.82
CA ASN A 434 -4.36 -33.78 2.81
C ASN A 434 -3.88 -34.92 1.90
N ASP A 435 -4.63 -36.03 1.88
CA ASP A 435 -4.30 -37.23 1.08
C ASP A 435 -4.19 -36.95 -0.43
N ALA A 436 -4.77 -35.84 -0.91
CA ALA A 436 -4.68 -35.42 -2.30
C ALA A 436 -3.47 -34.50 -2.57
N GLY A 437 -2.67 -34.16 -1.56
CA GLY A 437 -1.48 -33.31 -1.66
C GLY A 437 -1.77 -31.81 -1.66
N PHE A 438 -2.93 -31.38 -1.15
CA PHE A 438 -3.31 -29.97 -1.05
C PHE A 438 -3.25 -29.46 0.39
N LEU A 439 -2.98 -28.16 0.54
CA LEU A 439 -3.18 -27.45 1.80
C LEU A 439 -4.67 -27.32 2.12
N GLU A 440 -4.99 -27.32 3.41
CA GLU A 440 -6.34 -27.09 3.93
C GLU A 440 -6.36 -25.89 4.87
N ALA A 441 -7.53 -25.26 4.99
CA ALA A 441 -7.70 -24.13 5.89
C ALA A 441 -7.37 -24.59 7.32
N THR A 442 -6.45 -23.88 7.97
CA THR A 442 -6.02 -24.19 9.32
C THR A 442 -5.75 -22.89 10.07
N ASN A 443 -5.94 -22.92 11.39
CA ASN A 443 -5.55 -21.83 12.28
C ASN A 443 -4.33 -22.28 13.09
N GLN A 444 -3.25 -21.51 13.03
CA GLN A 444 -2.07 -21.72 13.86
C GLN A 444 -1.72 -20.42 14.56
N GLY A 445 -1.79 -20.39 15.89
CA GLY A 445 -1.42 -19.21 16.68
C GLY A 445 -2.25 -17.95 16.38
N GLY A 446 -3.52 -18.10 15.96
CA GLY A 446 -4.37 -16.98 15.57
C GLY A 446 -4.20 -16.54 14.11
N GLU A 447 -3.38 -17.22 13.32
CA GLU A 447 -3.22 -17.01 11.88
C GLU A 447 -4.07 -18.01 11.10
N ASN A 448 -4.94 -17.52 10.21
CA ASN A 448 -5.78 -18.33 9.33
C ASN A 448 -5.12 -18.53 7.97
N LEU A 449 -4.76 -19.76 7.61
CA LEU A 449 -4.29 -20.10 6.26
C LEU A 449 -5.45 -20.05 5.28
N PHE A 450 -5.33 -19.28 4.19
CA PHE A 450 -6.43 -19.11 3.23
C PHE A 450 -6.03 -19.23 1.76
N GLY A 451 -4.74 -19.22 1.42
CA GLY A 451 -4.31 -19.25 0.02
C GLY A 451 -2.86 -19.64 -0.18
N ILE A 452 -2.52 -19.88 -1.44
CA ILE A 452 -1.16 -20.18 -1.89
C ILE A 452 -0.82 -19.36 -3.14
N MET A 453 0.27 -18.61 -3.09
CA MET A 453 0.84 -17.93 -4.25
C MET A 453 1.81 -18.86 -4.96
N ARG A 454 1.35 -19.38 -6.10
CA ARG A 454 2.14 -20.17 -7.05
C ARG A 454 3.23 -19.30 -7.68
N CYS A 455 4.47 -19.76 -7.61
CA CYS A 455 5.59 -19.23 -8.39
C CYS A 455 5.44 -19.58 -9.89
N ARG A 456 5.66 -18.58 -10.75
CA ARG A 456 5.62 -18.67 -12.22
C ARG A 456 6.92 -18.19 -12.89
N LEU A 457 8.00 -18.16 -12.12
CA LEU A 457 9.32 -17.65 -12.51
C LEU A 457 10.33 -18.74 -12.78
#